data_AF-A0A833JCR6-F1
#
_entry.id   AF-A0A833JCR6-F1
#
_cell.length_a   1.000
_cell.length_b   1.000
_cell.length_c   1.000
_cell.angle_alpha   90.00
_cell.angle_beta   90.00
_cell.angle_gamma   90.00
#
_symmetry.space_group_name_H-M   'P 1'
#
loop_
_entity.id
_entity.type
_entity.pdbx_description
1 polymer ?
#
loop_
_entity_poly.entity_id
_entity_poly.type
_entity_poly.pdbx_seq_one_letter_code
_entity_poly.pdbx_strand_id
1 'polypeptide(L)'
;MKLNYLFIPMSFCISLSSAAYTNLLKCDYDEQYKTACRIEPLTLSENDPFQMDYLVKYEYVCDGHNFRVGAQTETGYYDFKRDNAENVLTATGQARLVIQALDPEKLYYKVLQKNCSVLVKEFNRRPSVITLTQWNQNVKMEIALLYSMLDNFKLGKNLDDIDKWDLNKLNLLKSNIQKLTNVYPLNLNFKALLHTLEGAIKNRPPKIEISNETKVELSIYYRTKLEVEMENATRMLEIFKQWNVVLEKDLSLVLEEIKNYIN
;
A
#
# COMPACT_ATOMS: atom_id res chain seq x y z
N MET A 1 -30.73 -20.39 -4.99
CA MET A 1 -29.32 -20.59 -5.37
C MET A 1 -28.46 -19.96 -4.28
N LYS A 2 -27.89 -20.76 -3.36
CA LYS A 2 -27.07 -20.25 -2.25
C LYS A 2 -25.61 -20.19 -2.74
N LEU A 3 -25.06 -18.98 -2.85
CA LEU A 3 -23.62 -18.80 -3.05
C LEU A 3 -22.91 -19.13 -1.74
N ASN A 4 -22.30 -20.31 -1.67
CA ASN A 4 -21.30 -20.63 -0.66
C ASN A 4 -20.04 -19.85 -1.01
N TYR A 5 -19.82 -18.74 -0.32
CA TYR A 5 -18.49 -18.11 -0.26
C TYR A 5 -17.61 -19.02 0.59
N LEU A 6 -16.80 -19.86 -0.08
CA LEU A 6 -15.64 -20.47 0.55
C LEU A 6 -14.69 -19.33 0.95
N PHE A 7 -14.73 -18.95 2.22
CA PHE A 7 -13.62 -18.26 2.85
C PHE A 7 -12.44 -19.23 2.86
N ILE A 8 -11.53 -19.08 1.91
CA ILE A 8 -10.20 -19.70 1.99
C ILE A 8 -9.43 -18.85 3.01
N PRO A 9 -9.01 -19.40 4.16
CA PRO A 9 -8.07 -18.69 5.02
C PRO A 9 -6.72 -18.71 4.30
N MET A 10 -6.41 -17.67 3.52
CA MET A 10 -5.04 -17.43 3.07
C MET A 10 -4.19 -17.04 4.28
N SER A 11 -3.77 -18.03 5.07
CA SER A 11 -2.61 -17.91 5.95
C SER A 11 -1.35 -18.11 5.13
N PHE A 12 -0.96 -17.07 4.41
CA PHE A 12 0.44 -16.82 4.08
C PHE A 12 0.77 -15.39 4.49
N CYS A 13 0.68 -15.14 5.79
CA CYS A 13 1.17 -13.92 6.41
C CYS A 13 2.67 -14.13 6.61
N ILE A 14 3.50 -13.73 5.64
CA ILE A 14 4.94 -13.72 5.85
C ILE A 14 5.24 -12.57 6.78
N SER A 15 5.84 -12.95 7.87
CA SER A 15 6.01 -12.19 9.06
C SER A 15 7.53 -12.08 9.24
N LEU A 16 8.08 -10.87 9.43
CA LEU A 16 9.53 -10.71 9.55
C LEU A 16 9.98 -11.31 10.89
N SER A 17 10.27 -12.61 10.87
CA SER A 17 10.76 -13.35 12.03
C SER A 17 12.26 -13.14 12.18
N SER A 18 12.70 -12.56 13.29
CA SER A 18 14.10 -12.62 13.71
C SER A 18 14.23 -13.60 14.88
N ALA A 19 15.21 -14.49 14.77
CA ALA A 19 15.64 -15.29 15.93
C ALA A 19 16.45 -14.36 16.84
N ALA A 20 15.92 -14.05 18.01
CA ALA A 20 16.54 -13.17 18.98
C ALA A 20 16.75 -13.95 20.28
N TYR A 21 17.70 -14.89 20.29
CA TYR A 21 18.06 -15.67 21.47
C TYR A 21 18.87 -14.80 22.44
N THR A 22 18.17 -13.98 23.22
CA THR A 22 18.81 -13.03 24.13
C THR A 22 18.24 -13.17 25.52
N ASN A 23 19.09 -13.52 26.49
CA ASN A 23 18.77 -13.35 27.90
C ASN A 23 18.91 -11.87 28.27
N LEU A 24 17.77 -11.25 28.57
CA LEU A 24 17.70 -9.84 28.95
C LEU A 24 18.16 -9.62 30.40
N LEU A 25 18.10 -10.66 31.24
CA LEU A 25 18.59 -10.56 32.61
C LEU A 25 20.12 -10.62 32.62
N LYS A 26 20.73 -9.54 33.08
CA LYS A 26 22.17 -9.45 33.35
C LYS A 26 22.37 -9.26 34.84
N CYS A 27 23.31 -10.00 35.41
CA CYS A 27 23.66 -9.93 36.82
C CYS A 27 25.15 -9.62 36.92
N ASP A 28 25.48 -8.47 37.49
CA ASP A 28 26.83 -8.04 37.79
C ASP A 28 27.12 -8.28 39.28
N TYR A 29 28.38 -8.54 39.62
CA TYR A 29 28.77 -8.70 41.01
C TYR A 29 28.94 -7.33 41.67
N ASP A 30 28.16 -7.08 42.71
CA ASP A 30 28.23 -5.89 43.55
C ASP A 30 28.58 -6.33 44.97
N GLU A 31 29.66 -5.79 45.55
CA GLU A 31 30.15 -6.19 46.87
C GLU A 31 29.16 -5.87 48.00
N GLN A 32 28.34 -4.83 47.87
CA GLN A 32 27.37 -4.41 48.87
C GLN A 32 26.11 -5.29 48.85
N TYR A 33 25.66 -5.71 47.66
CA TYR A 33 24.40 -6.46 47.49
C TYR A 33 24.58 -7.93 47.09
N LYS A 34 25.83 -8.42 47.02
CA LYS A 34 26.26 -9.76 46.58
C LYS A 34 25.96 -10.10 45.11
N THR A 35 24.92 -9.53 44.52
CA THR A 35 24.61 -9.58 43.08
C THR A 35 23.64 -8.44 42.74
N ALA A 36 23.98 -7.60 41.77
CA ALA A 36 23.07 -6.59 41.22
C ALA A 36 22.61 -7.06 39.83
N CYS A 37 21.31 -7.30 39.65
CA CYS A 37 20.78 -7.64 38.34
C CYS A 37 19.96 -6.52 37.73
N ARG A 38 19.95 -6.48 36.40
CA ARG A 38 19.15 -5.58 35.58
C ARG A 38 18.55 -6.33 34.39
N ILE A 39 17.46 -5.80 33.87
CA ILE A 39 16.94 -6.19 32.55
C ILE A 39 17.50 -5.19 31.54
N GLU A 40 18.33 -5.67 30.62
CA GLU A 40 18.78 -4.85 29.49
C GLU A 40 17.61 -4.66 28.51
N PRO A 41 17.21 -3.41 28.20
CA PRO A 41 16.13 -3.18 27.27
C PRO A 41 16.47 -3.72 25.88
N LEU A 42 15.56 -4.48 25.29
CA LEU A 42 15.69 -4.96 23.92
C LEU A 42 14.69 -4.25 23.02
N THR A 43 15.21 -3.51 22.03
CA THR A 43 14.39 -2.87 21.01
C THR A 43 14.20 -3.84 19.85
N LEU A 44 12.96 -4.21 19.57
CA LEU A 44 12.63 -5.22 18.58
C LEU A 44 12.19 -4.62 17.24
N SER A 45 11.77 -3.35 17.23
CA SER A 45 11.31 -2.64 16.02
C SER A 45 11.68 -1.18 16.14
N GLU A 46 12.15 -0.56 15.07
CA GLU A 46 12.42 0.88 15.01
C GLU A 46 11.34 1.60 14.20
N ASN A 47 10.84 2.69 14.79
CA ASN A 47 9.93 3.73 14.29
C ASN A 47 9.21 3.46 12.95
N ASP A 48 8.38 2.42 12.90
CA ASP A 48 7.45 2.24 11.79
C ASP A 48 6.36 3.36 11.85
N PRO A 49 6.07 4.09 10.76
CA PRO A 49 5.15 5.23 10.79
C PRO A 49 3.67 4.82 10.92
N PHE A 50 3.39 3.52 11.02
CA PHE A 50 2.05 2.94 11.09
C PHE A 50 1.95 1.89 12.20
N GLN A 51 0.72 1.47 12.50
CA GLN A 51 0.44 0.53 13.58
C GLN A 51 0.79 -0.90 13.18
N MET A 52 1.54 -1.56 14.07
CA MET A 52 2.04 -2.91 13.88
C MET A 52 1.46 -3.86 14.92
N ASP A 53 1.25 -5.11 14.50
CA ASP A 53 1.07 -6.24 15.40
C ASP A 53 2.43 -6.91 15.61
N TYR A 54 2.78 -7.10 16.88
CA TYR A 54 3.99 -7.75 17.33
C TYR A 54 3.67 -9.08 18.00
N LEU A 55 4.46 -10.10 17.69
CA LEU A 55 4.42 -11.42 18.32
C LEU A 55 5.81 -11.74 18.85
N VAL A 56 5.93 -11.90 20.17
CA VAL A 56 7.17 -12.23 20.86
C VAL A 56 7.03 -13.61 21.48
N LYS A 57 7.93 -14.54 21.14
CA LYS A 57 8.10 -15.80 21.87
C LYS A 57 9.19 -15.64 22.91
N TYR A 58 8.90 -16.01 24.15
CA TYR A 58 9.80 -15.82 25.28
C TYR A 58 9.65 -16.93 26.34
N GLU A 59 10.64 -17.06 27.20
CA GLU A 59 10.59 -17.81 28.46
C GLU A 59 10.94 -16.86 29.61
N TYR A 60 10.14 -16.86 30.67
CA TYR A 60 10.35 -16.01 31.84
C TYR A 60 10.33 -16.81 33.14
N VAL A 61 11.49 -17.38 33.44
CA VAL A 61 11.74 -18.28 34.56
C VAL A 61 12.24 -17.47 35.75
N CYS A 62 11.39 -16.85 36.56
CA CYS A 62 11.83 -16.10 37.76
C CYS A 62 10.81 -16.14 38.90
N ASP A 63 10.32 -17.34 39.23
CA ASP A 63 9.35 -17.55 40.31
C ASP A 63 9.82 -17.00 41.66
N GLY A 64 8.89 -16.48 42.46
CA GLY A 64 9.18 -15.93 43.79
C GLY A 64 9.78 -14.51 43.83
N HIS A 65 10.00 -13.88 42.68
CA HIS A 65 10.53 -12.50 42.60
C HIS A 65 9.40 -11.49 42.30
N ASN A 66 9.59 -10.22 42.66
CA ASN A 66 8.54 -9.19 42.56
C ASN A 66 8.93 -8.06 41.59
N PHE A 67 9.24 -8.39 40.34
CA PHE A 67 9.51 -7.41 39.28
C PHE A 67 8.77 -7.80 38.01
N ARG A 68 8.28 -6.83 37.25
CA ARG A 68 7.53 -7.08 36.01
C ARG A 68 8.43 -6.83 34.82
N VAL A 69 8.39 -7.75 33.86
CA VAL A 69 9.02 -7.62 32.56
C VAL A 69 7.93 -7.79 31.52
N GLY A 70 8.04 -7.08 30.41
CA GLY A 70 6.98 -6.98 29.44
C GLY A 70 7.40 -6.13 28.27
N ALA A 71 6.52 -6.07 27.27
CA ALA A 71 6.73 -5.24 26.11
C ALA A 71 6.03 -3.89 26.27
N GLN A 72 6.79 -2.81 26.15
CA GLN A 72 6.31 -1.45 26.09
C GLN A 72 6.13 -1.03 24.62
N THR A 73 4.96 -0.50 24.34
CA THR A 73 4.62 0.21 23.09
C THR A 73 4.22 1.65 23.42
N GLU A 74 3.95 2.46 22.41
CA GLU A 74 3.38 3.79 22.62
C GLU A 74 1.97 3.77 23.22
N THR A 75 1.22 2.68 23.01
CA THR A 75 -0.19 2.55 23.42
C THR A 75 -0.37 1.88 24.77
N GLY A 76 0.67 1.24 25.31
CA GLY A 76 0.61 0.56 26.59
C GLY A 76 1.74 -0.42 26.86
N TYR A 77 1.66 -1.03 28.04
CA TYR A 77 2.58 -2.05 28.53
C TYR A 77 1.89 -3.41 28.62
N TYR A 78 2.58 -4.45 28.18
CA TYR A 78 2.07 -5.81 28.12
C TYR A 78 2.99 -6.75 28.91
N ASP A 79 2.52 -7.22 30.06
CA ASP A 79 3.27 -8.07 30.98
C ASP A 79 3.63 -9.44 30.38
N PHE A 80 4.86 -9.89 30.62
CA PHE A 80 5.24 -11.29 30.44
C PHE A 80 4.63 -12.14 31.55
N LYS A 81 4.12 -13.31 31.17
CA LYS A 81 3.71 -14.34 32.11
C LYS A 81 4.96 -15.00 32.67
N ARG A 82 4.98 -15.17 34.00
CA ARG A 82 6.02 -15.93 34.68
C ARG A 82 5.62 -17.40 34.67
N ASP A 83 6.39 -18.19 33.96
CA ASP A 83 6.35 -19.64 34.05
C ASP A 83 7.62 -20.23 33.38
N ASN A 84 7.75 -21.54 33.47
CA ASN A 84 8.89 -22.28 32.92
C ASN A 84 8.67 -22.74 31.48
N ALA A 85 7.59 -22.30 30.82
CA ALA A 85 7.22 -22.69 29.48
C ALA A 85 7.45 -21.55 28.49
N GLU A 86 7.53 -21.91 27.21
CA GLU A 86 7.54 -20.92 26.16
C GLU A 86 6.15 -20.27 26.06
N ASN A 87 6.14 -18.94 26.15
CA ASN A 87 4.95 -18.11 26.02
C ASN A 87 5.01 -17.26 24.77
N VAL A 88 3.81 -16.88 24.32
CA VAL A 88 3.62 -15.94 23.22
C VAL A 88 2.95 -14.69 23.77
N LEU A 89 3.59 -13.54 23.57
CA LEU A 89 2.98 -12.23 23.80
C LEU A 89 2.61 -11.61 22.45
N THR A 90 1.36 -11.16 22.34
CA THR A 90 0.90 -10.30 21.26
C THR A 90 0.73 -8.88 21.77
N ALA A 91 1.33 -7.91 21.08
CA ALA A 91 1.20 -6.48 21.38
C ALA A 91 0.91 -5.71 20.10
N THR A 92 0.05 -4.68 20.16
CA THR A 92 -0.25 -3.83 19.00
C THR A 92 0.07 -2.39 19.36
N GLY A 93 0.85 -1.70 18.53
CA GLY A 93 1.29 -0.34 18.79
C GLY A 93 1.90 0.33 17.57
N GLN A 94 2.09 1.64 17.64
CA GLN A 94 2.78 2.43 16.62
C GLN A 94 4.28 2.52 16.97
N ALA A 95 5.10 2.71 15.94
CA ALA A 95 6.53 3.01 16.00
C ALA A 95 7.44 1.90 16.52
N ARG A 96 7.31 1.50 17.79
CA ARG A 96 8.36 0.80 18.52
C ARG A 96 7.83 -0.17 19.57
N LEU A 97 8.50 -1.32 19.66
CA LEU A 97 8.35 -2.29 20.75
C LEU A 97 9.69 -2.38 21.51
N VAL A 98 9.66 -2.11 22.81
CA VAL A 98 10.80 -2.28 23.72
C VAL A 98 10.44 -3.28 24.80
N ILE A 99 11.21 -4.35 24.94
CA ILE A 99 11.08 -5.23 26.11
C ILE A 99 11.91 -4.64 27.24
N GLN A 100 11.28 -4.41 28.38
CA GLN A 100 11.92 -3.82 29.55
C GLN A 100 11.23 -4.23 30.86
N ALA A 101 11.95 -4.04 31.96
CA ALA A 101 11.34 -4.08 33.29
C ALA A 101 10.51 -2.81 33.54
N LEU A 102 9.31 -2.97 34.11
CA LEU A 102 8.48 -1.83 34.52
C LEU A 102 8.97 -1.19 35.83
N ASP A 103 9.55 -2.00 36.72
CA ASP A 103 10.02 -1.59 38.04
C ASP A 103 11.50 -2.00 38.21
N PRO A 104 12.45 -1.40 37.46
CA PRO A 104 13.84 -1.85 37.41
C PRO A 104 14.54 -1.79 38.78
N GLU A 105 14.15 -0.87 39.66
CA GLU A 105 14.69 -0.74 41.01
C GLU A 105 14.45 -1.97 41.90
N LYS A 106 13.37 -2.72 41.63
CA LYS A 106 13.05 -3.95 42.39
C LYS A 106 14.01 -5.10 42.09
N LEU A 107 14.83 -4.99 41.03
CA LEU A 107 15.87 -5.96 40.68
C LEU A 107 17.18 -5.73 41.44
N TYR A 108 17.46 -4.49 41.86
CA TYR A 108 18.73 -4.11 42.48
C TYR A 108 18.86 -4.61 43.93
N TYR A 109 17.72 -4.97 44.57
CA TYR A 109 17.65 -5.20 46.02
C TYR A 109 17.63 -6.68 46.43
N LYS A 110 17.68 -7.64 45.48
CA LYS A 110 17.45 -9.07 45.79
C LYS A 110 18.52 -9.98 45.21
N VAL A 111 18.97 -10.93 46.02
CA VAL A 111 19.68 -12.14 45.56
C VAL A 111 18.71 -12.91 44.67
N LEU A 112 18.70 -12.61 43.37
CA LEU A 112 17.97 -13.38 42.37
C LEU A 112 18.52 -14.81 42.40
N GLN A 113 17.63 -15.80 42.45
CA GLN A 113 18.05 -17.20 42.42
C GLN A 113 18.86 -17.47 41.13
N LYS A 114 19.86 -18.36 41.22
CA LYS A 114 20.77 -18.70 40.10
C LYS A 114 20.07 -19.16 38.81
N ASN A 115 18.80 -19.52 38.87
CA ASN A 115 18.01 -20.02 37.74
C ASN A 115 17.05 -18.98 37.15
N CYS A 116 17.15 -17.69 37.54
CA CYS A 116 16.29 -16.65 36.97
C CYS A 116 16.74 -16.29 35.55
N SER A 117 15.82 -16.33 34.57
CA SER A 117 16.12 -15.94 33.19
C SER A 117 14.93 -15.29 32.49
N VAL A 118 15.22 -14.32 31.63
CA VAL A 118 14.25 -13.70 30.72
C VAL A 118 14.77 -13.86 29.31
N LEU A 119 14.36 -14.94 28.65
CA LEU A 119 14.83 -15.29 27.32
C LEU A 119 13.79 -14.84 26.30
N VAL A 120 14.17 -13.94 25.40
CA VAL A 120 13.47 -13.80 24.13
C VAL A 120 14.02 -14.88 23.21
N LYS A 121 13.17 -15.50 22.40
CA LYS A 121 13.57 -16.55 21.44
C LYS A 121 13.31 -16.13 20.01
N GLU A 122 12.11 -15.62 19.78
CA GLU A 122 11.64 -15.23 18.46
C GLU A 122 10.85 -13.93 18.58
N PHE A 123 11.05 -13.05 17.62
CA PHE A 123 10.24 -11.86 17.46
C PHE A 123 9.75 -11.77 16.04
N ASN A 124 8.51 -11.34 15.90
CA ASN A 124 7.85 -11.23 14.64
C ASN A 124 6.94 -9.99 14.61
N ARG A 125 6.87 -9.33 13.46
CA ARG A 125 6.04 -8.15 13.26
C ARG A 125 5.33 -8.17 11.91
N ARG A 126 4.14 -7.59 11.89
CA ARG A 126 3.34 -7.39 10.67
C ARG A 126 2.48 -6.12 10.80
N PRO A 127 2.05 -5.51 9.70
CA PRO A 127 1.07 -4.43 9.75
C PRO A 127 -0.21 -4.88 10.46
N SER A 128 -0.78 -4.02 11.30
CA SER A 128 -2.02 -4.30 12.01
C SER A 128 -3.23 -4.36 11.05
N VAL A 129 -4.34 -4.94 11.50
CA VAL A 129 -5.61 -4.96 10.74
C VAL A 129 -6.09 -3.54 10.38
N ILE A 130 -5.89 -2.57 11.29
CA ILE A 130 -6.24 -1.16 11.07
C ILE A 130 -5.39 -0.58 9.93
N THR A 131 -4.08 -0.80 9.97
CA THR A 131 -3.16 -0.36 8.91
C THR A 131 -3.50 -0.99 7.56
N LEU A 132 -3.76 -2.30 7.52
CA LEU A 132 -4.15 -3.00 6.30
C LEU A 132 -5.45 -2.46 5.72
N THR A 133 -6.44 -2.17 6.58
CA THR A 133 -7.71 -1.56 6.18
C THR A 133 -7.49 -0.17 5.58
N GLN A 134 -6.66 0.66 6.21
CA GLN A 134 -6.33 2.00 5.72
C GLN A 134 -5.61 1.93 4.37
N TRP A 135 -4.62 1.06 4.23
CA TRP A 135 -3.90 0.91 2.96
C TRP A 135 -4.84 0.46 1.84
N ASN A 136 -5.74 -0.49 2.09
CA ASN A 136 -6.74 -0.90 1.10
C ASN A 136 -7.71 0.24 0.73
N GLN A 137 -8.07 1.12 1.68
CA GLN A 137 -8.87 2.31 1.36
C GLN A 137 -8.08 3.32 0.50
N ASN A 138 -6.82 3.54 0.82
CA ASN A 138 -5.93 4.41 0.04
C ASN A 138 -5.80 3.91 -1.40
N VAL A 139 -5.62 2.60 -1.58
CA VAL A 139 -5.57 1.97 -2.92
C VAL A 139 -6.85 2.23 -3.72
N LYS A 140 -8.03 2.12 -3.11
CA LYS A 140 -9.31 2.39 -3.79
C LYS A 140 -9.43 3.85 -4.23
N MET A 141 -9.00 4.78 -3.38
CA MET A 141 -8.98 6.21 -3.71
C MET A 141 -8.00 6.50 -4.84
N GLU A 142 -6.82 5.89 -4.80
CA GLU A 142 -5.78 6.04 -5.82
C GLU A 142 -6.27 5.57 -7.19
N ILE A 143 -6.94 4.41 -7.26
CA ILE A 143 -7.55 3.91 -8.51
C ILE A 143 -8.55 4.92 -9.08
N ALA A 144 -9.40 5.52 -8.23
CA ALA A 144 -10.37 6.51 -8.68
C ALA A 144 -9.69 7.80 -9.20
N LEU A 145 -8.61 8.24 -8.55
CA LEU A 145 -7.81 9.38 -8.99
C LEU A 145 -7.13 9.08 -10.34
N LEU A 146 -6.51 7.91 -10.49
CA LEU A 146 -5.88 7.46 -11.73
C LEU A 146 -6.87 7.47 -12.91
N TYR A 147 -8.09 6.93 -12.74
CA TYR A 147 -9.11 6.97 -13.78
C TYR A 147 -9.59 8.40 -14.09
N SER A 148 -9.82 9.23 -13.07
CA SER A 148 -10.20 10.64 -13.26
C SER A 148 -9.13 11.41 -14.04
N MET A 149 -7.84 11.20 -13.72
CA MET A 149 -6.73 11.83 -14.43
C MET A 149 -6.59 11.31 -15.85
N LEU A 150 -6.79 10.00 -16.07
CA LEU A 150 -6.83 9.43 -17.41
C LEU A 150 -7.96 10.05 -18.26
N ASP A 151 -9.15 10.24 -17.70
CA ASP A 151 -10.28 10.85 -18.41
C ASP A 151 -10.01 12.32 -18.74
N ASN A 152 -9.44 13.09 -17.81
CA ASN A 152 -9.02 14.46 -18.08
C ASN A 152 -7.92 14.54 -19.16
N PHE A 153 -6.97 13.60 -19.15
CA PHE A 153 -5.95 13.49 -20.19
C PHE A 153 -6.57 13.17 -21.57
N LYS A 154 -7.51 12.21 -21.64
CA LYS A 154 -8.27 11.89 -22.84
C LYS A 154 -9.03 13.11 -23.38
N LEU A 155 -9.67 13.87 -22.49
CA LEU A 155 -10.38 15.10 -22.86
C LEU A 155 -9.41 16.16 -23.40
N GLY A 156 -8.27 16.39 -22.74
CA GLY A 156 -7.23 17.29 -23.23
C GLY A 156 -6.73 16.92 -24.62
N LYS A 157 -6.43 15.64 -24.86
CA LYS A 157 -6.01 15.13 -26.17
C LYS A 157 -7.10 15.33 -27.24
N ASN A 158 -8.35 15.08 -26.90
CA ASN A 158 -9.47 15.29 -27.84
C ASN A 158 -9.65 16.78 -28.20
N LEU A 159 -9.37 17.71 -27.28
CA LEU A 159 -9.38 19.15 -27.57
C LEU A 159 -8.29 19.53 -28.58
N ASP A 160 -7.09 18.97 -28.45
CA ASP A 160 -6.00 19.14 -29.42
C ASP A 160 -6.38 18.62 -30.81
N ASP A 161 -7.16 17.54 -30.87
CA ASP A 161 -7.59 16.92 -32.11
C ASP A 161 -8.80 17.63 -32.76
N ILE A 162 -9.64 18.36 -32.01
CA ILE A 162 -10.80 19.10 -32.54
C ILE A 162 -10.38 20.16 -33.58
N ASP A 163 -9.21 20.76 -33.44
CA ASP A 163 -8.72 21.76 -34.41
C ASP A 163 -8.12 21.12 -35.67
N LYS A 164 -7.77 19.83 -35.62
CA LYS A 164 -7.31 19.06 -36.79
C LYS A 164 -8.47 18.62 -37.68
N TRP A 165 -9.71 18.73 -37.21
CA TRP A 165 -10.90 18.47 -38.00
C TRP A 165 -11.12 19.57 -39.05
N ASP A 166 -10.49 19.39 -40.21
CA ASP A 166 -10.67 20.24 -41.38
C ASP A 166 -11.99 19.92 -42.08
N LEU A 167 -13.04 20.62 -41.66
CA LEU A 167 -14.38 20.52 -42.26
C LEU A 167 -14.35 20.80 -43.77
N ASN A 168 -13.45 21.66 -44.26
CA ASN A 168 -13.38 21.98 -45.68
C ASN A 168 -12.84 20.79 -46.48
N LYS A 169 -11.79 20.12 -45.98
CA LYS A 169 -11.28 18.88 -46.59
C LYS A 169 -12.30 17.75 -46.52
N LEU A 170 -12.99 17.58 -45.40
CA LEU A 170 -14.06 16.57 -45.27
C LEU A 170 -15.22 16.84 -46.23
N ASN A 171 -15.66 18.09 -46.37
CA ASN A 171 -16.70 18.49 -47.32
C ASN A 171 -16.24 18.29 -48.78
N LEU A 172 -14.98 18.61 -49.09
CA LEU A 172 -14.40 18.38 -50.42
C LEU A 172 -14.35 16.88 -50.75
N LEU A 173 -13.90 16.06 -49.81
CA LEU A 173 -13.86 14.61 -49.96
C LEU A 173 -15.29 14.04 -50.11
N LYS A 174 -16.24 14.49 -49.29
CA LYS A 174 -17.66 14.15 -49.43
C LYS A 174 -18.16 14.45 -50.84
N SER A 175 -17.90 15.67 -51.35
CA SER A 175 -18.31 16.07 -52.70
C SER A 175 -17.74 15.17 -53.79
N ASN A 176 -16.47 14.78 -53.66
CA ASN A 176 -15.82 13.90 -54.62
C ASN A 176 -16.36 12.46 -54.56
N ILE A 177 -16.56 11.90 -53.36
CA ILE A 177 -17.16 10.57 -53.19
C ILE A 177 -18.63 10.56 -53.62
N GLN A 178 -19.37 11.64 -53.41
CA GLN A 178 -20.74 11.78 -53.89
C GLN A 178 -20.81 11.76 -55.42
N LYS A 179 -19.89 12.45 -56.11
CA LYS A 179 -19.77 12.36 -57.58
C LYS A 179 -19.49 10.92 -58.03
N LEU A 180 -18.56 10.23 -57.38
CA LEU A 180 -18.26 8.82 -57.70
C LEU A 180 -19.44 7.88 -57.43
N THR A 181 -20.20 8.13 -56.36
CA THR A 181 -21.41 7.36 -56.03
C THR A 181 -22.50 7.56 -57.08
N ASN A 182 -22.63 8.77 -57.63
CA ASN A 182 -23.58 9.06 -58.72
C ASN A 182 -23.18 8.38 -60.03
N VAL A 183 -21.87 8.31 -60.33
CA VAL A 183 -21.35 7.64 -61.54
C VAL A 183 -21.41 6.11 -61.40
N TYR A 184 -21.17 5.58 -60.20
CA TYR A 184 -21.15 4.14 -59.90
C TYR A 184 -22.18 3.77 -58.81
N PRO A 185 -23.49 3.85 -59.10
CA PRO A 185 -24.55 3.75 -58.09
C PRO A 185 -24.72 2.37 -57.46
N LEU A 186 -24.12 1.32 -58.04
CA LEU A 186 -24.15 -0.04 -57.49
C LEU A 186 -22.93 -0.34 -56.61
N ASN A 187 -21.93 0.55 -56.56
CA ASN A 187 -20.75 0.33 -55.74
C ASN A 187 -21.04 0.63 -54.26
N LEU A 188 -21.17 -0.44 -53.46
CA LEU A 188 -21.50 -0.36 -52.04
C LEU A 188 -20.40 0.32 -51.21
N ASN A 189 -19.13 0.24 -51.63
CA ASN A 189 -18.02 0.85 -50.90
C ASN A 189 -18.10 2.38 -50.95
N PHE A 190 -18.47 2.95 -52.10
CA PHE A 190 -18.64 4.41 -52.21
C PHE A 190 -19.85 4.91 -51.40
N LYS A 191 -20.95 4.15 -51.37
CA LYS A 191 -22.10 4.47 -50.51
C LYS A 191 -21.75 4.42 -49.03
N ALA A 192 -21.04 3.38 -48.59
CA ALA A 192 -20.59 3.25 -47.21
C ALA A 192 -19.65 4.39 -46.81
N LEU A 193 -18.67 4.70 -47.66
CA LEU A 193 -17.74 5.81 -47.43
C LEU A 193 -18.45 7.16 -47.38
N LEU A 194 -19.41 7.40 -48.29
CA LEU A 194 -20.23 8.61 -48.29
C LEU A 194 -21.01 8.75 -46.97
N HIS A 195 -21.69 7.68 -46.53
CA HIS A 195 -22.44 7.67 -45.28
C HIS A 195 -21.54 7.93 -44.05
N THR A 196 -20.34 7.35 -44.03
CA THR A 196 -19.35 7.60 -42.98
C THR A 196 -18.91 9.07 -42.95
N LEU A 197 -18.66 9.68 -44.12
CA LEU A 197 -18.30 11.10 -44.23
C LEU A 197 -19.45 12.02 -43.79
N GLU A 198 -20.69 11.67 -44.13
CA GLU A 198 -21.87 12.41 -43.69
C GLU A 198 -22.06 12.35 -42.17
N GLY A 199 -21.87 11.17 -41.58
CA GLY A 199 -21.89 10.98 -40.14
C GLY A 199 -20.80 11.79 -39.43
N ALA A 200 -19.58 11.76 -39.95
CA ALA A 200 -18.47 12.55 -39.41
C ALA A 200 -18.77 14.06 -39.45
N ILE A 201 -19.22 14.59 -40.59
CA ILE A 201 -19.55 16.02 -40.72
C ILE A 201 -20.68 16.42 -39.76
N LYS A 202 -21.72 15.60 -39.63
CA LYS A 202 -22.90 15.89 -38.78
C LYS A 202 -22.59 15.86 -37.29
N ASN A 203 -21.74 14.94 -36.85
CA ASN A 203 -21.40 14.77 -35.43
C ASN A 203 -20.14 15.53 -35.02
N ARG A 204 -19.76 16.57 -35.78
CA ARG A 204 -18.61 17.40 -35.46
C ARG A 204 -18.83 18.12 -34.12
N PRO A 205 -17.87 18.07 -33.17
CA PRO A 205 -17.92 18.91 -31.98
C PRO A 205 -17.92 20.40 -32.36
N PRO A 206 -18.67 21.25 -31.65
CA PRO A 206 -18.61 22.70 -31.87
C PRO A 206 -17.18 23.19 -31.67
N LYS A 207 -16.74 24.13 -32.53
CA LYS A 207 -15.41 24.72 -32.40
C LYS A 207 -15.36 25.51 -31.10
N ILE A 208 -14.43 25.16 -30.22
CA ILE A 208 -14.23 25.84 -28.96
C ILE A 208 -13.15 26.90 -29.15
N GLU A 209 -13.48 28.16 -28.84
CA GLU A 209 -12.57 29.31 -28.90
C GLU A 209 -11.63 29.32 -27.68
N ILE A 210 -10.69 28.39 -27.69
CA ILE A 210 -9.55 28.35 -26.75
C ILE A 210 -8.29 28.49 -27.61
N SER A 211 -7.27 29.19 -27.13
CA SER A 211 -6.00 29.30 -27.87
C SER A 211 -5.38 27.92 -28.08
N ASN A 212 -4.67 27.72 -29.19
CA ASN A 212 -3.99 26.45 -29.47
C ASN A 212 -2.94 26.13 -28.41
N GLU A 213 -2.28 27.15 -27.86
CA GLU A 213 -1.30 27.03 -26.78
C GLU A 213 -1.97 26.41 -25.53
N THR A 214 -3.11 26.94 -25.09
CA THR A 214 -3.82 26.41 -23.93
C THR A 214 -4.36 25.00 -24.14
N LYS A 215 -4.75 24.62 -25.37
CA LYS A 215 -5.19 23.23 -25.67
C LYS A 215 -4.04 22.23 -25.48
N VAL A 216 -2.89 22.53 -26.10
CA VAL A 216 -1.69 21.68 -26.01
C VAL A 216 -1.15 21.62 -24.59
N GLU A 217 -1.20 22.73 -23.86
CA GLU A 217 -0.80 22.79 -22.46
C GLU A 217 -1.69 21.93 -21.56
N LEU A 218 -2.99 21.80 -21.85
CA LEU A 218 -3.91 20.98 -21.05
C LEU A 218 -3.60 19.48 -21.17
N SER A 219 -3.32 18.97 -22.37
CA SER A 219 -2.98 17.55 -22.55
C SER A 219 -1.64 17.20 -21.90
N ILE A 220 -0.64 18.09 -22.00
CA ILE A 220 0.64 17.95 -21.30
C ILE A 220 0.45 18.03 -19.77
N TYR A 221 -0.32 19.00 -19.28
CA TYR A 221 -0.60 19.18 -17.86
C TYR A 221 -1.22 17.92 -17.24
N TYR A 222 -2.29 17.39 -17.85
CA TYR A 222 -2.96 16.21 -17.33
C TYR A 222 -2.12 14.94 -17.48
N ARG A 223 -1.27 14.84 -18.51
CA ARG A 223 -0.29 13.76 -18.62
C ARG A 223 0.67 13.78 -17.43
N THR A 224 1.27 14.93 -17.13
CA THR A 224 2.19 15.06 -15.99
C THR A 224 1.51 14.73 -14.66
N LYS A 225 0.25 15.17 -14.47
CA LYS A 225 -0.52 14.79 -13.28
C LYS A 225 -0.78 13.29 -13.20
N LEU A 226 -1.15 12.65 -14.31
CA LEU A 226 -1.35 11.21 -14.39
C LEU A 226 -0.05 10.44 -14.08
N GLU A 227 1.09 10.88 -14.59
CA GLU A 227 2.41 10.28 -14.30
C GLU A 227 2.77 10.38 -12.81
N VAL A 228 2.44 11.49 -12.14
CA VAL A 228 2.64 11.65 -10.68
C VAL A 228 1.78 10.66 -9.89
N GLU A 229 0.50 10.51 -10.23
CA GLU A 229 -0.36 9.53 -9.55
C GLU A 229 0.09 8.08 -9.84
N MET A 230 0.60 7.79 -11.05
CA MET A 230 1.18 6.49 -11.36
C MET A 230 2.40 6.18 -10.47
N GLU A 231 3.24 7.18 -10.16
CA GLU A 231 4.35 7.02 -9.23
C GLU A 231 3.86 6.76 -7.80
N ASN A 232 2.83 7.47 -7.34
CA ASN A 232 2.21 7.26 -6.03
C ASN A 232 1.66 5.83 -5.90
N ALA A 233 0.89 5.38 -6.88
CA ALA A 233 0.39 4.02 -6.98
C ALA A 233 1.51 2.96 -6.99
N THR A 234 2.61 3.22 -7.70
CA THR A 234 3.78 2.32 -7.73
C THR A 234 4.41 2.19 -6.34
N ARG A 235 4.62 3.31 -5.63
CA ARG A 235 5.13 3.32 -4.26
C ARG A 235 4.20 2.55 -3.31
N MET A 236 2.88 2.67 -3.48
CA MET A 236 1.94 1.85 -2.72
C MET A 236 2.18 0.36 -2.97
N LEU A 237 2.23 -0.09 -4.23
CA LEU A 237 2.50 -1.50 -4.56
C LEU A 237 3.81 -2.02 -3.94
N GLU A 238 4.85 -1.20 -3.90
CA GLU A 238 6.13 -1.55 -3.27
C GLU A 238 5.98 -1.81 -1.77
N ILE A 239 5.22 -0.99 -1.05
CA ILE A 239 4.91 -1.19 0.38
C ILE A 239 4.18 -2.53 0.59
N PHE A 240 3.14 -2.81 -0.21
CA PHE A 240 2.41 -4.08 -0.11
C PHE A 240 3.32 -5.28 -0.39
N LYS A 241 4.20 -5.18 -1.39
CA LYS A 241 5.17 -6.22 -1.73
C LYS A 241 6.20 -6.43 -0.62
N GLN A 242 6.73 -5.35 -0.04
CA GLN A 242 7.68 -5.42 1.09
C GLN A 242 7.10 -6.20 2.27
N TRP A 243 5.81 -6.02 2.55
CA TRP A 243 5.12 -6.69 3.65
C TRP A 243 4.41 -7.99 3.24
N ASN A 244 4.59 -8.42 1.99
CA ASN A 244 3.92 -9.58 1.39
C ASN A 244 2.40 -9.60 1.66
N VAL A 245 1.77 -8.42 1.63
CA VAL A 245 0.34 -8.25 1.81
C VAL A 245 -0.34 -8.41 0.46
N VAL A 246 -1.30 -9.33 0.37
CA VAL A 246 -2.12 -9.49 -0.83
C VAL A 246 -3.03 -8.28 -0.97
N LEU A 247 -2.88 -7.57 -2.08
CA LEU A 247 -3.79 -6.51 -2.48
C LEU A 247 -5.14 -7.10 -2.87
N GLU A 248 -6.20 -6.53 -2.32
CA GLU A 248 -7.54 -7.06 -2.52
C GLU A 248 -8.07 -6.84 -3.95
N LYS A 249 -7.46 -5.95 -4.78
CA LYS A 249 -7.80 -5.77 -6.22
C LYS A 249 -6.95 -4.74 -7.00
N ASP A 250 -6.93 -4.94 -8.32
CA ASP A 250 -6.88 -4.03 -9.47
C ASP A 250 -5.78 -2.98 -9.65
N LEU A 251 -5.04 -2.52 -8.61
CA LEU A 251 -4.10 -1.40 -8.80
C LEU A 251 -3.00 -1.69 -9.83
N SER A 252 -2.43 -2.89 -9.84
CA SER A 252 -1.41 -3.28 -10.83
C SER A 252 -1.98 -3.37 -12.25
N LEU A 253 -3.21 -3.85 -12.40
CA LEU A 253 -3.90 -3.94 -13.70
C LEU A 253 -4.27 -2.54 -14.23
N VAL A 254 -4.75 -1.65 -13.36
CA VAL A 254 -5.06 -0.25 -13.68
C VAL A 254 -3.80 0.48 -14.14
N LEU A 255 -2.67 0.30 -13.44
CA LEU A 255 -1.39 0.88 -13.84
C LEU A 255 -0.95 0.38 -15.22
N GLU A 256 -1.08 -0.91 -15.49
CA GLU A 256 -0.75 -1.48 -16.80
C GLU A 256 -1.66 -0.95 -17.91
N GLU A 257 -2.98 -0.89 -17.66
CA GLU A 257 -3.97 -0.31 -18.57
C GLU A 257 -3.62 1.14 -18.94
N ILE A 258 -3.38 1.98 -17.94
CA ILE A 258 -3.04 3.39 -18.13
C ILE A 258 -1.71 3.53 -18.87
N LYS A 259 -0.69 2.76 -18.47
CA LYS A 259 0.64 2.77 -19.10
C LYS A 259 0.57 2.41 -20.59
N ASN A 260 -0.29 1.46 -20.95
CA ASN A 260 -0.51 1.07 -22.35
C ASN A 260 -1.27 2.15 -23.15
N TYR A 261 -2.03 3.02 -22.49
CA TYR A 261 -2.76 4.10 -23.16
C TYR A 261 -1.88 5.33 -23.44
N ILE A 262 -0.95 5.65 -22.52
CA ILE A 262 -0.12 6.86 -22.62
C ILE A 262 1.15 6.68 -23.46
N ASN A 263 1.62 5.44 -23.67
CA ASN A 263 2.76 5.08 -24.52
C ASN A 263 2.31 4.75 -25.94
#